data_AF-A0A3C1CCG3-F1
#
_entry.id   AF-A0A3C1CCG3-F1
#
_cell.length_a   1.000
_cell.length_b   1.000
_cell.length_c   1.000
_cell.angle_alpha   90.00
_cell.angle_beta   90.00
_cell.angle_gamma   90.00
#
_symmetry.space_group_name_H-M   'P 1'
#
loop_
_entity.id
_entity.type
_entity.pdbx_description
1 polymer ?
#
loop_
_entity_poly.entity_id
_entity_poly.type
_entity_poly.pdbx_seq_one_letter_code
_entity_poly.pdbx_strand_id
1 'polypeptide(L)'
;MESLLSDLKKDTIEYNNATQYIDRQIKGIDTTLQILEKNSWTKEEIKKLYLINLGILGNRGSEVNTSTSAQLKNAGGLRLIKSNEINNLLSEYWTKNEFLEKYEDIVGDLKLKARDQSYRIYNQFKYKNLVEGSGERGVMEDATLLTNDRIVIIEFANRLSHIKNSMQNVQRWIFTQQKENATKLISAIEKTYSK
;
A
#
# COMPACT_ATOMS: atom_id res chain seq x y z
N MET A 1 -12.20 -25.85 8.96
CA MET A 1 -13.05 -24.74 8.48
C MET A 1 -13.00 -23.54 9.39
N GLU A 2 -13.04 -23.71 10.72
CA GLU A 2 -12.88 -22.59 11.66
C GLU A 2 -11.57 -21.82 11.50
N SER A 3 -10.45 -22.52 11.26
CA SER A 3 -9.16 -21.89 10.94
C SER A 3 -9.23 -21.00 9.69
N LEU A 4 -9.85 -21.50 8.61
CA LEU A 4 -10.05 -20.73 7.37
C LEU A 4 -10.93 -19.51 7.59
N LEU A 5 -12.00 -19.63 8.38
CA LEU A 5 -12.85 -18.49 8.75
C LEU A 5 -12.07 -17.43 9.54
N SER A 6 -11.24 -17.86 10.49
CA SER A 6 -10.39 -16.96 11.28
C SER A 6 -9.41 -16.20 10.39
N ASP A 7 -8.77 -16.88 9.45
CA ASP A 7 -7.84 -16.27 8.50
C ASP A 7 -8.54 -15.28 7.56
N LEU A 8 -9.68 -15.66 6.97
CA LEU A 8 -10.45 -14.75 6.13
C LEU A 8 -10.90 -13.49 6.89
N LYS A 9 -11.27 -13.62 8.18
CA LYS A 9 -11.62 -12.46 9.03
C LYS A 9 -10.42 -11.55 9.23
N LYS A 10 -9.23 -12.09 9.52
CA LYS A 10 -7.99 -11.29 9.60
C LYS A 10 -7.66 -10.61 8.29
N ASP A 11 -7.77 -11.32 7.17
CA ASP A 11 -7.49 -10.78 5.84
C ASP A 11 -8.41 -9.58 5.52
N THR A 12 -9.71 -9.63 5.89
CA THR A 12 -10.62 -8.47 5.69
C THR A 12 -10.20 -7.21 6.45
N ILE A 13 -9.62 -7.38 7.65
CA ILE A 13 -9.08 -6.27 8.44
C ILE A 13 -7.84 -5.72 7.75
N GLU A 14 -6.96 -6.59 7.28
CA GLU A 14 -5.73 -6.21 6.58
C GLU A 14 -6.03 -5.44 5.29
N TYR A 15 -6.95 -5.93 4.44
CA TYR A 15 -7.36 -5.22 3.21
C TYR A 15 -7.96 -3.85 3.49
N ASN A 16 -8.74 -3.72 4.57
CA ASN A 16 -9.31 -2.45 4.98
C ASN A 16 -8.22 -1.46 5.41
N ASN A 17 -7.31 -1.92 6.26
CA ASN A 17 -6.18 -1.13 6.71
C ASN A 17 -5.30 -0.73 5.52
N ALA A 18 -5.03 -1.63 4.58
CA ALA A 18 -4.23 -1.37 3.38
C ALA A 18 -4.86 -0.27 2.51
N THR A 19 -6.17 -0.33 2.31
CA THR A 19 -6.93 0.71 1.59
C THR A 19 -6.78 2.08 2.27
N GLN A 20 -6.90 2.15 3.61
CA GLN A 20 -6.70 3.40 4.35
C GLN A 20 -5.26 3.91 4.29
N TYR A 21 -4.29 3.02 4.25
CA TYR A 21 -2.88 3.38 4.05
C TYR A 21 -2.65 3.99 2.67
N ILE A 22 -3.16 3.35 1.61
CA ILE A 22 -3.11 3.86 0.24
C ILE A 22 -3.76 5.25 0.15
N ASP A 23 -4.93 5.45 0.77
CA ASP A 23 -5.63 6.74 0.78
C ASP A 23 -4.78 7.86 1.43
N ARG A 24 -4.03 7.55 2.50
CA ARG A 24 -3.10 8.50 3.11
C ARG A 24 -1.92 8.83 2.19
N GLN A 25 -1.37 7.83 1.50
CA GLN A 25 -0.28 8.05 0.54
C GLN A 25 -0.71 8.92 -0.63
N ILE A 26 -1.88 8.65 -1.21
CA ILE A 26 -2.46 9.45 -2.30
C ILE A 26 -2.61 10.91 -1.88
N LYS A 27 -3.19 11.18 -0.70
CA LYS A 27 -3.33 12.55 -0.17
C LYS A 27 -1.99 13.25 0.01
N GLY A 28 -0.98 12.53 0.49
CA GLY A 28 0.38 13.05 0.61
C GLY A 28 0.98 13.40 -0.76
N ILE A 29 0.84 12.50 -1.74
CA ILE A 29 1.29 12.74 -3.12
C ILE A 29 0.59 13.96 -3.71
N ASP A 30 -0.73 14.08 -3.58
CA ASP A 30 -1.48 15.24 -4.07
C ASP A 30 -0.96 16.55 -3.50
N THR A 31 -0.69 16.57 -2.20
CA THR A 31 -0.12 17.72 -1.52
C THR A 31 1.28 18.04 -2.06
N THR A 32 2.11 17.03 -2.27
CA THR A 32 3.45 17.22 -2.86
C THR A 32 3.35 17.80 -4.28
N LEU A 33 2.50 17.25 -5.13
CA LEU A 33 2.31 17.73 -6.51
C LEU A 33 1.85 19.19 -6.55
N GLN A 34 0.85 19.54 -5.74
CA GLN A 34 0.34 20.91 -5.61
C GLN A 34 1.42 21.91 -5.18
N ILE A 35 2.32 21.51 -4.28
CA ILE A 35 3.42 22.37 -3.86
C ILE A 35 4.44 22.48 -5.00
N LEU A 36 4.91 21.35 -5.56
CA LEU A 36 5.96 21.35 -6.59
C LEU A 36 5.57 22.13 -7.86
N GLU A 37 4.29 22.17 -8.21
CA GLU A 37 3.76 22.93 -9.35
C GLU A 37 4.00 24.45 -9.22
N LYS A 38 4.08 25.00 -8.00
CA LYS A 38 4.21 26.45 -7.76
C LYS A 38 5.50 27.08 -8.30
N ASN A 39 6.53 26.30 -8.63
CA ASN A 39 7.89 26.74 -8.99
C ASN A 39 8.66 27.45 -7.85
N SER A 40 8.00 28.24 -7.01
CA SER A 40 8.55 28.98 -5.87
C SER A 40 7.92 28.52 -4.57
N TRP A 41 8.75 28.24 -3.55
CA TRP A 41 8.31 27.63 -2.29
C TRP A 41 8.74 28.42 -1.07
N THR A 42 7.83 28.57 -0.10
CA THR A 42 8.17 29.13 1.22
C THR A 42 8.96 28.11 2.05
N LYS A 43 9.55 28.56 3.16
CA LYS A 43 10.25 27.68 4.10
C LYS A 43 9.32 26.61 4.68
N GLU A 44 8.08 26.99 4.98
CA GLU A 44 7.03 26.10 5.50
C GLU A 44 6.66 25.03 4.47
N GLU A 45 6.56 25.40 3.19
CA GLU A 45 6.30 24.46 2.11
C GLU A 45 7.45 23.48 1.91
N ILE A 46 8.70 23.96 1.97
CA ILE A 46 9.88 23.07 1.93
C ILE A 46 9.84 22.07 3.08
N LYS A 47 9.63 22.52 4.33
CA LYS A 47 9.52 21.60 5.48
C LYS A 47 8.39 20.59 5.29
N LYS A 48 7.24 21.03 4.78
CA LYS A 48 6.12 20.16 4.49
C LYS A 48 6.46 19.10 3.43
N LEU A 49 7.17 19.48 2.36
CA LEU A 49 7.66 18.53 1.35
C LEU A 49 8.58 17.47 1.98
N TYR A 50 9.52 17.89 2.83
CA TYR A 50 10.40 16.96 3.56
C TYR A 50 9.59 15.97 4.39
N LEU A 51 8.69 16.45 5.27
CA LEU A 51 7.90 15.59 6.15
C LEU A 51 7.05 14.57 5.37
N ILE A 52 6.41 15.01 4.28
CA ILE A 52 5.57 14.15 3.46
C ILE A 52 6.41 13.11 2.71
N ASN A 53 7.58 13.50 2.19
CA ASN A 53 8.46 12.63 1.39
C ASN A 53 8.88 11.33 2.11
N LEU A 54 8.98 11.33 3.44
CA LEU A 54 9.27 10.12 4.20
C LEU A 54 8.15 9.08 4.10
N GLY A 55 6.88 9.51 4.10
CA GLY A 55 5.72 8.62 4.14
C GLY A 55 5.15 8.20 2.78
N ILE A 56 5.20 9.07 1.78
CA ILE A 56 4.47 8.84 0.50
C ILE A 56 5.06 7.73 -0.38
N LEU A 57 6.34 7.40 -0.19
CA LEU A 57 7.02 6.32 -0.90
C LEU A 57 7.31 5.12 -0.01
N GLY A 58 6.71 5.09 1.20
CA GLY A 58 6.78 3.93 2.08
C GLY A 58 6.09 2.71 1.46
N ASN A 59 6.59 1.54 1.82
CA ASN A 59 5.90 0.28 1.60
C ASN A 59 5.50 -0.29 2.96
N ARG A 60 4.26 -0.76 3.05
CA ARG A 60 3.73 -1.39 4.25
C ARG A 60 3.93 -2.91 4.23
N GLY A 61 4.09 -3.50 3.05
CA GLY A 61 3.82 -4.93 2.82
C GLY A 61 2.34 -5.24 3.02
N SER A 62 1.85 -6.35 2.45
CA SER A 62 0.60 -6.96 2.89
C SER A 62 0.95 -8.25 3.63
N GLU A 63 0.49 -8.39 4.87
CA GLU A 63 0.62 -9.63 5.63
C GLU A 63 -0.67 -10.45 5.45
N VAL A 64 -0.94 -10.91 4.23
CA VAL A 64 -2.07 -11.81 3.97
C VAL A 64 -1.73 -13.19 4.52
N ASN A 65 -2.63 -13.79 5.30
CA ASN A 65 -2.34 -15.08 5.92
C ASN A 65 -2.44 -16.21 4.88
N THR A 66 -1.30 -16.84 4.56
CA THR A 66 -1.21 -17.96 3.61
C THR A 66 -1.16 -19.33 4.27
N SER A 67 -1.15 -19.41 5.60
CA SER A 67 -0.93 -20.67 6.33
C SER A 67 -2.06 -21.69 6.10
N THR A 68 -3.33 -21.27 6.23
CA THR A 68 -4.47 -22.19 6.00
C THR A 68 -4.69 -22.48 4.51
N SER A 69 -4.39 -21.54 3.61
CA SER A 69 -4.50 -21.78 2.16
C SER A 69 -3.45 -22.78 1.67
N ALA A 70 -2.21 -22.67 2.14
CA ALA A 70 -1.15 -23.64 1.87
C ALA A 70 -1.51 -25.03 2.42
N GLN A 71 -2.07 -25.10 3.64
CA GLN A 71 -2.52 -26.37 4.22
C GLN A 71 -3.67 -27.00 3.42
N LEU A 72 -4.68 -26.23 3.01
CA LEU A 72 -5.82 -26.75 2.24
C LEU A 72 -5.43 -27.18 0.82
N LYS A 73 -4.53 -26.44 0.16
CA LYS A 73 -3.96 -26.84 -1.14
C LYS A 73 -3.10 -28.11 -1.01
N ASN A 74 -2.19 -28.17 -0.05
CA ASN A 74 -1.21 -29.26 0.08
C ASN A 74 -1.80 -30.56 0.65
N ALA A 75 -2.78 -30.48 1.55
CA ALA A 75 -3.43 -31.66 2.14
C ALA A 75 -4.55 -32.24 1.25
N GLY A 76 -4.80 -31.67 0.07
CA GLY A 76 -5.97 -32.03 -0.75
C GLY A 76 -7.31 -31.66 -0.11
N GLY A 77 -7.30 -30.81 0.94
CA GLY A 77 -8.47 -30.45 1.74
C GLY A 77 -9.56 -29.73 0.94
N LEU A 78 -9.20 -29.09 -0.18
CA LEU A 78 -10.15 -28.57 -1.16
C LEU A 78 -11.11 -29.63 -1.70
N ARG A 79 -10.63 -30.86 -1.94
CA ARG A 79 -11.49 -31.97 -2.41
C ARG A 79 -12.51 -32.42 -1.37
N LEU A 80 -12.28 -32.08 -0.09
CA LEU A 80 -13.16 -32.41 1.02
C LEU A 80 -14.28 -31.37 1.20
N ILE A 81 -14.16 -30.20 0.57
CA ILE A 81 -15.22 -29.19 0.54
C ILE A 81 -16.30 -29.66 -0.45
N LYS A 82 -17.43 -30.09 0.09
CA LYS A 82 -18.55 -30.66 -0.68
C LYS A 82 -19.35 -29.62 -1.47
N SER A 83 -19.26 -28.34 -1.10
CA SER A 83 -19.96 -27.25 -1.80
C SER A 83 -19.15 -26.75 -2.99
N ASN A 84 -19.68 -26.96 -4.20
CA ASN A 84 -19.11 -26.42 -5.43
C ASN A 84 -19.03 -24.88 -5.41
N GLU A 85 -20.02 -24.23 -4.77
CA GLU A 85 -20.03 -22.76 -4.59
C GLU A 85 -18.81 -22.30 -3.78
N ILE A 86 -18.55 -22.94 -2.63
CA ILE A 86 -17.42 -22.58 -1.75
C ILE A 86 -16.08 -22.87 -2.45
N ASN A 87 -15.98 -23.98 -3.20
CA ASN A 87 -14.78 -24.28 -3.98
C ASN A 87 -14.47 -23.23 -5.06
N ASN A 88 -15.49 -22.76 -5.77
CA ASN A 88 -15.33 -21.71 -6.77
C ASN A 88 -14.89 -20.40 -6.11
N LEU A 89 -15.54 -20.00 -5.02
CA LEU A 89 -15.19 -18.79 -4.27
C LEU A 89 -13.77 -18.84 -3.68
N LEU A 90 -13.32 -19.99 -3.18
CA LEU A 90 -11.94 -20.19 -2.71
C LEU A 90 -10.92 -20.06 -3.83
N SER A 91 -11.21 -20.67 -4.98
CA SER A 91 -10.33 -20.62 -6.15
C SER A 91 -10.18 -19.18 -6.66
N GLU A 92 -11.29 -18.44 -6.73
CA GLU A 92 -11.30 -17.02 -7.12
C GLU A 92 -10.55 -16.16 -6.09
N TYR A 93 -10.81 -16.37 -4.79
CA TYR A 93 -10.15 -15.67 -3.70
C TYR A 93 -8.62 -15.78 -3.81
N TRP A 94 -8.08 -16.99 -3.95
CA TRP A 94 -6.64 -17.18 -4.01
C TRP A 94 -6.01 -16.67 -5.30
N THR A 95 -6.66 -16.87 -6.46
CA THR A 95 -6.17 -16.34 -7.74
C THR A 95 -6.02 -14.82 -7.67
N LYS A 96 -6.97 -14.13 -7.04
CA LYS A 96 -6.92 -12.68 -6.87
C LYS A 96 -5.88 -12.24 -5.83
N ASN A 97 -5.62 -13.02 -4.78
CA ASN A 97 -4.50 -12.76 -3.87
C ASN A 97 -3.14 -12.84 -4.58
N GLU A 98 -2.93 -13.86 -5.41
CA GLU A 98 -1.70 -13.99 -6.20
C GLU A 98 -1.52 -12.82 -7.19
N PHE A 99 -2.62 -12.30 -7.74
CA PHE A 99 -2.59 -11.10 -8.56
C PHE A 99 -2.27 -9.82 -7.75
N LEU A 100 -2.84 -9.70 -6.55
CA LEU A 100 -2.57 -8.59 -5.64
C LEU A 100 -1.08 -8.52 -5.29
N GLU A 101 -0.47 -9.63 -4.85
CA GLU A 101 0.95 -9.71 -4.49
C GLU A 101 1.85 -9.21 -5.63
N LYS A 102 1.64 -9.71 -6.86
CA LYS A 102 2.36 -9.26 -8.05
C LYS A 102 2.18 -7.77 -8.33
N TYR A 103 0.98 -7.23 -8.10
CA TYR A 103 0.73 -5.81 -8.31
C TYR A 103 1.39 -4.94 -7.24
N GLU A 104 1.49 -5.43 -6.00
CA GLU A 104 2.23 -4.76 -4.93
C GLU A 104 3.72 -4.64 -5.27
N ASP A 105 4.32 -5.67 -5.87
CA ASP A 105 5.70 -5.61 -6.37
C ASP A 105 5.88 -4.52 -7.43
N ILE A 106 4.96 -4.44 -8.41
CA ILE A 106 4.98 -3.41 -9.46
C ILE A 106 4.93 -2.00 -8.84
N VAL A 107 4.02 -1.77 -7.89
CA VAL A 107 3.92 -0.48 -7.19
C VAL A 107 5.16 -0.21 -6.33
N GLY A 108 5.71 -1.24 -5.69
CA GLY A 108 6.96 -1.19 -4.94
C GLY A 108 8.11 -0.69 -5.81
N ASP A 109 8.26 -1.27 -7.00
CA ASP A 109 9.27 -0.86 -7.99
C ASP A 109 9.12 0.60 -8.43
N LEU A 110 7.89 1.04 -8.70
CA LEU A 110 7.63 2.45 -9.03
C LEU A 110 8.05 3.37 -7.86
N LYS A 111 7.72 3.00 -6.63
CA LYS A 111 8.09 3.76 -5.41
C LYS A 111 9.60 3.80 -5.19
N LEU A 112 10.31 2.69 -5.37
CA LEU A 112 11.79 2.65 -5.28
C LEU A 112 12.43 3.60 -6.30
N LYS A 113 11.94 3.58 -7.55
CA LYS A 113 12.40 4.48 -8.61
C LYS A 113 12.12 5.96 -8.32
N ALA A 114 11.01 6.27 -7.64
CA ALA A 114 10.74 7.64 -7.19
C ALA A 114 11.61 8.01 -5.97
N ARG A 115 11.87 7.06 -5.08
CA ARG A 115 12.70 7.26 -3.88
C ARG A 115 14.13 7.60 -4.27
N ASP A 116 14.69 6.90 -5.25
CA ASP A 116 16.01 7.19 -5.80
C ASP A 116 16.11 8.63 -6.34
N GLN A 117 15.15 9.03 -7.18
CA GLN A 117 15.08 10.42 -7.68
C GLN A 117 14.96 11.44 -6.54
N SER A 118 14.26 11.11 -5.45
CA SER A 118 14.09 12.00 -4.31
C SER A 118 15.43 12.38 -3.64
N TYR A 119 16.46 11.55 -3.76
CA TYR A 119 17.79 11.85 -3.20
C TYR A 119 18.50 13.02 -3.89
N ARG A 120 18.09 13.36 -5.12
CA ARG A 120 18.57 14.55 -5.84
C ARG A 120 17.87 15.84 -5.39
N ILE A 121 16.79 15.71 -4.61
CA ILE A 121 15.91 16.82 -4.21
C ILE A 121 15.99 17.08 -2.71
N TYR A 122 16.02 16.04 -1.88
CA TYR A 122 15.95 16.15 -0.43
C TYR A 122 17.28 15.78 0.24
N ASN A 123 17.77 16.66 1.10
CA ASN A 123 18.94 16.43 1.94
C ASN A 123 18.55 15.63 3.20
N GLN A 124 18.93 14.36 3.26
CA GLN A 124 18.58 13.49 4.39
C GLN A 124 19.11 14.01 5.75
N PHE A 125 20.19 14.79 5.77
CA PHE A 125 20.72 15.39 6.99
C PHE A 125 19.84 16.52 7.55
N LYS A 126 18.80 16.94 6.84
CA LYS A 126 17.86 17.96 7.31
C LYS A 126 16.67 17.40 8.09
N TYR A 127 16.55 16.07 8.21
CA TYR A 127 15.57 15.46 9.10
C TYR A 127 16.07 15.43 10.55
N LYS A 128 15.15 15.56 11.50
CA LYS A 128 15.37 15.45 12.94
C LYS A 128 14.71 14.19 13.49
N ASN A 129 15.35 13.57 14.47
CA ASN A 129 14.77 12.50 15.30
C ASN A 129 14.23 11.32 14.47
N LEU A 130 14.99 10.90 13.44
CA LEU A 130 14.61 9.76 12.59
C LEU A 130 14.59 8.43 13.35
N VAL A 131 15.40 8.31 14.41
CA VAL A 131 15.50 7.13 15.27
C VAL A 131 14.33 7.08 16.24
N GLU A 132 13.74 5.90 16.40
CA GLU A 132 12.65 5.67 17.34
C GLU A 132 13.04 6.06 18.78
N GLY A 133 12.13 6.67 19.52
CA GLY A 133 12.41 7.16 20.87
C GLY A 133 13.20 8.48 20.94
N SER A 134 13.62 9.06 19.82
CA SER A 134 14.42 10.30 19.80
C SER A 134 13.61 11.60 19.93
N GLY A 135 12.33 11.52 20.30
CA GLY A 135 11.41 12.67 20.36
C GLY A 135 10.67 12.94 19.05
N GLU A 136 10.12 14.15 18.90
CA GLU A 136 9.27 14.49 17.75
C GLU A 136 10.06 14.51 16.44
N ARG A 137 9.60 13.74 15.45
CA ARG A 137 10.15 13.76 14.09
C ARG A 137 9.93 15.14 13.48
N GLY A 138 10.97 15.69 12.88
CA GLY A 138 10.91 17.05 12.35
C GLY A 138 11.89 17.31 11.22
N VAL A 139 11.96 18.58 10.83
CA VAL A 139 12.87 19.09 9.80
C VAL A 139 13.62 20.28 10.40
N MET A 140 14.88 20.47 10.00
CA MET A 140 15.68 21.62 10.41
C MET A 140 15.09 22.94 9.86
N GLU A 141 15.27 24.03 10.60
CA GLU A 141 14.72 25.35 10.24
C GLU A 141 15.33 25.90 8.94
N ASP A 142 16.58 25.53 8.69
CA ASP A 142 17.37 25.95 7.53
C ASP A 142 17.30 24.92 6.37
N ALA A 143 16.33 24.01 6.39
CA ALA A 143 16.18 23.03 5.34
C ALA A 143 15.85 23.70 4.00
N THR A 144 16.61 23.33 2.97
CA THR A 144 16.43 23.73 1.58
C THR A 144 16.36 22.49 0.71
N LEU A 145 15.83 22.60 -0.51
CA LEU A 145 15.99 21.55 -1.51
C LEU A 145 17.44 21.55 -2.02
N LEU A 146 17.95 20.38 -2.40
CA LEU A 146 19.28 20.22 -2.98
C LEU A 146 19.38 20.80 -4.40
N THR A 147 18.24 20.98 -5.06
CA THR A 147 18.17 21.50 -6.43
C THR A 147 16.93 22.36 -6.63
N ASN A 148 17.04 23.33 -7.53
CA ASN A 148 15.93 24.09 -8.11
C ASN A 148 15.76 23.80 -9.61
N ASP A 149 16.46 22.79 -10.13
CA ASP A 149 16.34 22.35 -11.53
C ASP A 149 14.92 21.81 -11.79
N ARG A 150 14.27 22.38 -12.80
CA ARG A 150 12.88 22.10 -13.15
C ARG A 150 12.72 20.76 -13.86
N ILE A 151 13.72 20.28 -14.59
CA ILE A 151 13.68 18.93 -15.19
C ILE A 151 13.64 17.90 -14.08
N VAL A 152 14.57 17.99 -13.11
CA VAL A 152 14.67 17.04 -11.98
C VAL A 152 13.38 16.97 -11.16
N ILE A 153 12.76 18.12 -10.92
CA ILE A 153 11.58 18.24 -10.07
C ILE A 153 10.31 17.83 -10.82
N ILE A 154 10.19 18.13 -12.12
CA ILE A 154 9.11 17.63 -12.97
C ILE A 154 9.21 16.11 -13.13
N GLU A 155 10.40 15.54 -13.32
CA GLU A 155 10.59 14.09 -13.39
C GLU A 155 10.12 13.40 -12.11
N PHE A 156 10.43 13.97 -10.94
CA PHE A 156 9.95 13.46 -9.67
C PHE A 156 8.43 13.56 -9.56
N ALA A 157 7.84 14.72 -9.90
CA ALA A 157 6.39 14.91 -9.90
C ALA A 157 5.67 13.93 -10.84
N ASN A 158 6.21 13.68 -12.04
CA ASN A 158 5.67 12.72 -12.99
C ASN A 158 5.67 11.29 -12.43
N ARG A 159 6.75 10.89 -11.76
CA ARG A 159 6.83 9.58 -11.08
C ARG A 159 5.79 9.47 -9.97
N LEU A 160 5.64 10.51 -9.15
CA LEU A 160 4.62 10.55 -8.09
C LEU A 160 3.21 10.47 -8.66
N SER A 161 2.92 11.21 -9.73
CA SER A 161 1.62 11.19 -10.41
C SER A 161 1.29 9.80 -10.98
N HIS A 162 2.28 9.13 -11.59
CA HIS A 162 2.12 7.76 -12.07
C HIS A 162 1.84 6.78 -10.91
N ILE A 163 2.62 6.85 -9.83
CA ILE A 163 2.39 6.03 -8.62
C ILE A 163 0.98 6.26 -8.07
N LYS A 164 0.55 7.52 -7.95
CA LYS A 164 -0.80 7.86 -7.52
C LYS A 164 -1.85 7.18 -8.40
N ASN A 165 -1.71 7.27 -9.72
CA ASN A 165 -2.65 6.65 -10.66
C ASN A 165 -2.72 5.13 -10.45
N SER A 166 -1.56 4.45 -10.40
CA SER A 166 -1.47 3.00 -10.14
C SER A 166 -2.13 2.62 -8.81
N MET A 167 -1.87 3.37 -7.74
CA MET A 167 -2.45 3.10 -6.43
C MET A 167 -3.96 3.35 -6.41
N GLN A 168 -4.41 4.49 -6.92
CA GLN A 168 -5.81 4.94 -6.86
C GLN A 168 -6.73 4.08 -7.72
N ASN A 169 -6.33 3.82 -8.96
CA ASN A 169 -7.21 3.22 -9.96
C ASN A 169 -7.09 1.69 -10.02
N VAL A 170 -6.00 1.12 -9.49
CA VAL A 170 -5.76 -0.32 -9.58
C VAL A 170 -5.55 -0.93 -8.21
N GLN A 171 -4.48 -0.60 -7.48
CA GLN A 171 -4.13 -1.28 -6.22
C GLN A 171 -5.27 -1.19 -5.19
N ARG A 172 -5.80 0.02 -4.96
CA ARG A 172 -6.89 0.27 -4.02
C ARG A 172 -8.16 -0.49 -4.40
N TRP A 173 -8.44 -0.56 -5.71
CA TRP A 173 -9.60 -1.30 -6.22
C TRP A 173 -9.44 -2.81 -5.98
N ILE A 174 -8.25 -3.38 -6.25
CA ILE A 174 -7.96 -4.80 -5.98
C ILE A 174 -8.18 -5.11 -4.49
N PHE A 175 -7.63 -4.31 -3.57
CA PHE A 175 -7.85 -4.48 -2.12
C PHE A 175 -9.34 -4.44 -1.74
N THR A 176 -10.09 -3.50 -2.32
CA THR A 176 -11.54 -3.39 -2.08
C THR A 176 -12.28 -4.64 -2.54
N GLN A 177 -12.00 -5.10 -3.77
CA GLN A 177 -12.58 -6.32 -4.31
C GLN A 177 -12.20 -7.55 -3.51
N GLN A 178 -10.97 -7.61 -2.99
CA GLN A 178 -10.50 -8.76 -2.25
C GLN A 178 -11.17 -8.88 -0.87
N LYS A 179 -11.44 -7.75 -0.22
CA LYS A 179 -12.27 -7.68 0.98
C LYS A 179 -13.70 -8.18 0.71
N GLU A 180 -14.30 -7.79 -0.42
CA GLU A 180 -15.62 -8.27 -0.82
C GLU A 180 -15.64 -9.79 -1.07
N ASN A 181 -14.62 -10.34 -1.74
CA ASN A 181 -14.52 -11.77 -2.02
C ASN A 181 -14.34 -12.58 -0.72
N ALA A 182 -13.47 -12.10 0.19
CA ALA A 182 -13.30 -12.72 1.51
C ALA A 182 -14.62 -12.71 2.30
N THR A 183 -15.36 -11.61 2.29
CA THR A 183 -16.64 -11.48 2.99
C THR A 183 -17.70 -12.44 2.41
N LYS A 184 -17.81 -12.51 1.08
CA LYS A 184 -18.72 -13.45 0.40
C LYS A 184 -18.39 -14.90 0.76
N LEU A 185 -17.10 -15.24 0.75
CA LEU A 185 -16.63 -16.57 1.10
C LEU A 185 -16.90 -16.93 2.57
N ILE A 186 -16.68 -16.00 3.50
CA ILE A 186 -17.03 -16.16 4.92
C ILE A 186 -18.53 -16.50 5.05
N SER A 187 -19.40 -15.69 4.44
CA SER A 187 -20.85 -15.91 4.52
C SER A 187 -21.28 -17.26 3.94
N ALA A 188 -20.70 -17.67 2.81
CA ALA A 188 -21.00 -18.97 2.20
C ALA A 188 -20.57 -20.14 3.10
N ILE A 189 -19.38 -20.04 3.71
CA ILE A 189 -18.86 -21.02 4.66
C ILE A 189 -19.76 -21.10 5.90
N GLU A 190 -20.05 -19.98 6.54
CA GLU A 190 -20.86 -19.94 7.77
C GLU A 190 -22.25 -20.53 7.51
N LYS A 191 -22.89 -20.18 6.38
CA LYS A 191 -24.19 -20.76 5.98
C LYS A 191 -24.15 -22.29 5.79
N THR A 192 -23.03 -22.83 5.30
CA THR A 192 -22.93 -24.25 4.91
C THR A 192 -22.42 -25.14 6.05
N TYR A 193 -21.51 -24.62 6.86
CA TYR A 193 -20.73 -25.42 7.82
C TYR A 193 -20.87 -24.98 9.28
N SER A 194 -21.47 -23.82 9.57
CA SER A 194 -21.82 -23.45 10.94
C SER A 194 -23.22 -23.98 11.27
N LYS A 195 -23.26 -25.23 11.76
CA LYS A 195 -24.38 -25.79 12.52
C LYS A 195 -23.98 -25.90 13.98
#